data_AF-X1G3N6-F1
#
_entry.id   AF-X1G3N6-F1
#
_cell.length_a   1.000
_cell.length_b   1.000
_cell.length_c   1.000
_cell.angle_alpha   90.00
_cell.angle_beta   90.00
_cell.angle_gamma   90.00
#
_symmetry.space_group_name_H-M   'P 1'
#
loop_
_entity.id
_entity.type
_entity.pdbx_description
1 polymer ?
#
loop_
_entity_poly.entity_id
_entity_poly.type
_entity_poly.pdbx_seq_one_letter_code
_entity_poly.pdbx_strand_id
1 'polypeptide(L)'
;MNGEEASLKAILPIAKEYGAAVIGLTMDDDGITYDPEKRLAIAEKILERAVQMGINQENVVIDPLTMAVSADQNACLVILETIRLVHQKLGLNITQGTSNISFGLPNREILNNAFITLSIHNGLTCPIANPEKIVAIIRAADLLLGRDSYAMRFVEHYQSSL
;
A
#
# COMPACT_ATOMS: atom_id res chain seq x y z
N MET A 1 12.87 -1.07 3.43
CA MET A 1 13.89 -1.52 2.45
C MET A 1 13.35 -1.30 1.05
N ASN A 2 14.20 -1.36 0.02
CA ASN A 2 13.78 -1.28 -1.38
C ASN A 2 14.36 -2.46 -2.17
N GLY A 3 14.15 -2.47 -3.49
CA GLY A 3 14.64 -3.51 -4.40
C GLY A 3 16.13 -3.47 -4.71
N GLU A 4 16.88 -2.48 -4.22
CA GLU A 4 18.34 -2.43 -4.38
C GLU A 4 19.00 -3.59 -3.60
N GLU A 5 19.97 -4.24 -4.22
CA GLU A 5 20.61 -5.43 -3.63
C GLU A 5 21.33 -5.11 -2.30
N ALA A 6 21.89 -3.90 -2.19
CA ALA A 6 22.53 -3.43 -0.96
C ALA A 6 21.52 -3.26 0.19
N SER A 7 20.32 -2.73 -0.11
CA SER A 7 19.25 -2.50 0.86
C SER A 7 18.72 -3.83 1.40
N LEU A 8 18.47 -4.81 0.53
CA LEU A 8 17.98 -6.13 0.90
C LEU A 8 18.97 -6.87 1.80
N LYS A 9 20.25 -6.89 1.42
CA LYS A 9 21.32 -7.53 2.20
C LYS A 9 21.52 -6.91 3.58
N ALA A 10 21.29 -5.60 3.71
CA ALA A 10 21.44 -4.92 4.99
C ALA A 10 20.24 -5.16 5.94
N ILE A 11 19.01 -5.15 5.41
CA ILE A 11 17.80 -5.10 6.24
C ILE A 11 17.22 -6.49 6.53
N LEU A 12 17.20 -7.39 5.56
CA LEU A 12 16.56 -8.70 5.73
C LEU A 12 17.18 -9.56 6.86
N PRO A 13 18.51 -9.59 7.09
CA PRO A 13 19.07 -10.33 8.22
C PRO A 13 18.54 -9.83 9.57
N ILE A 14 18.45 -8.51 9.72
CA ILE A 14 17.94 -7.86 10.94
C ILE A 14 16.46 -8.19 11.12
N ALA A 15 15.66 -8.05 10.06
CA ALA A 15 14.24 -8.40 10.13
C ALA A 15 14.01 -9.86 10.54
N LYS A 16 14.82 -10.77 10.03
CA LYS A 16 14.77 -12.19 10.39
C LYS A 16 15.17 -12.44 11.84
N GLU A 17 16.23 -11.79 12.32
CA GLU A 17 16.71 -11.89 13.70
C GLU A 17 15.63 -11.48 14.71
N TYR A 18 14.93 -10.38 14.45
CA TYR A 18 13.93 -9.82 15.35
C TYR A 18 12.49 -10.30 15.06
N GLY A 19 12.27 -11.11 14.03
CA GLY A 19 10.93 -11.57 13.63
C GLY A 19 10.01 -10.42 13.18
N ALA A 20 10.57 -9.35 12.65
CA ALA A 20 9.83 -8.15 12.25
C ALA A 20 9.25 -8.29 10.83
N ALA A 21 8.07 -7.70 10.61
CA ALA A 21 7.57 -7.45 9.27
C ALA A 21 8.42 -6.40 8.55
N VAL A 22 8.50 -6.48 7.23
CA VAL A 22 9.29 -5.58 6.39
C VAL A 22 8.41 -4.88 5.36
N ILE A 23 8.65 -3.58 5.18
CA ILE A 23 8.08 -2.80 4.08
C ILE A 23 9.11 -2.71 2.96
N GLY A 24 8.75 -3.26 1.79
CA GLY A 24 9.51 -3.24 0.55
C GLY A 24 8.96 -2.21 -0.43
N LEU A 25 9.74 -1.16 -0.69
CA LEU A 25 9.40 -0.09 -1.63
C LEU A 25 9.71 -0.55 -3.07
N THR A 26 8.77 -0.40 -4.02
CA THR A 26 8.94 -0.84 -5.42
C THR A 26 9.81 0.13 -6.24
N MET A 27 11.05 0.30 -5.82
CA MET A 27 12.13 0.97 -6.55
C MET A 27 13.38 0.09 -6.44
N ASP A 28 14.30 0.21 -7.38
CA ASP A 28 15.54 -0.54 -7.41
C ASP A 28 16.72 0.35 -7.81
N ASP A 29 17.81 -0.27 -8.26
CA ASP A 29 19.06 0.40 -8.62
C ASP A 29 18.88 1.40 -9.80
N ASP A 30 17.82 1.26 -10.61
CA ASP A 30 17.44 2.20 -11.68
C ASP A 30 16.51 3.33 -11.18
N GLY A 31 16.13 3.31 -9.90
CA GLY A 31 15.29 4.30 -9.25
C GLY A 31 13.79 4.00 -9.35
N ILE A 32 12.99 5.07 -9.44
CA ILE A 32 11.52 4.97 -9.47
C ILE A 32 11.04 4.79 -10.92
N THR A 33 10.34 3.70 -11.17
CA THR A 33 9.72 3.39 -12.48
C THR A 33 8.25 3.81 -12.54
N TYR A 34 7.76 4.21 -13.72
CA TYR A 34 6.34 4.52 -13.97
C TYR A 34 5.57 3.34 -14.58
N ASP A 35 6.19 2.18 -14.68
CA ASP A 35 5.62 0.95 -15.24
C ASP A 35 5.14 0.00 -14.12
N PRO A 36 3.83 -0.28 -14.00
CA PRO A 36 3.29 -1.19 -13.00
C PRO A 36 3.87 -2.62 -13.06
N GLU A 37 4.18 -3.14 -14.25
CA GLU A 37 4.74 -4.50 -14.39
C GLU A 37 6.20 -4.53 -13.91
N LYS A 38 6.96 -3.45 -14.10
CA LYS A 38 8.29 -3.32 -13.48
C LYS A 38 8.19 -3.24 -11.96
N ARG A 39 7.21 -2.50 -11.41
CA ARG A 39 6.99 -2.43 -9.95
C ARG A 39 6.62 -3.80 -9.38
N LEU A 40 5.81 -4.58 -10.10
CA LEU A 40 5.51 -5.96 -9.77
C LEU A 40 6.78 -6.83 -9.76
N ALA A 41 7.63 -6.75 -10.79
CA ALA A 41 8.88 -7.52 -10.83
C ALA A 41 9.81 -7.18 -9.66
N ILE A 42 9.86 -5.91 -9.25
CA ILE A 42 10.59 -5.49 -8.04
C ILE A 42 9.96 -6.10 -6.78
N ALA A 43 8.63 -6.10 -6.66
CA ALA A 43 7.92 -6.74 -5.55
C ALA A 43 8.19 -8.26 -5.49
N GLU A 44 8.22 -8.94 -6.64
CA GLU A 44 8.59 -10.36 -6.76
C GLU A 44 10.02 -10.60 -6.26
N LYS A 45 10.98 -9.78 -6.70
CA LYS A 45 12.37 -9.84 -6.23
C LYS A 45 12.46 -9.68 -4.71
N ILE A 46 11.76 -8.69 -4.15
CA ILE A 46 11.74 -8.44 -2.71
C ILE A 46 11.18 -9.66 -1.96
N LEU A 47 10.03 -10.19 -2.40
CA LEU A 47 9.41 -11.36 -1.81
C LEU A 47 10.34 -12.57 -1.85
N GLU A 48 10.93 -12.85 -3.01
CA GLU A 48 11.84 -13.98 -3.22
C GLU A 48 13.00 -13.93 -2.24
N ARG A 49 13.66 -12.77 -2.12
CA ARG A 49 14.80 -12.58 -1.20
C ARG A 49 14.40 -12.72 0.26
N ALA A 50 13.26 -12.17 0.66
CA ALA A 50 12.76 -12.29 2.03
C ALA A 50 12.44 -13.75 2.39
N VAL A 51 11.74 -14.47 1.52
CA VAL A 51 11.38 -15.88 1.73
C VAL A 51 12.60 -16.79 1.74
N GLN A 52 13.61 -16.54 0.89
CA GLN A 52 14.88 -17.27 0.91
C GLN A 52 15.62 -17.12 2.25
N MET A 53 15.41 -16.02 2.97
CA MET A 53 15.95 -15.79 4.31
C MET A 53 15.05 -16.35 5.44
N GLY A 54 13.94 -17.01 5.07
CA GLY A 54 12.99 -17.61 5.99
C GLY A 54 12.06 -16.59 6.65
N ILE A 55 11.82 -15.44 6.05
CA ILE A 55 10.74 -14.52 6.46
C ILE A 55 9.44 -14.99 5.82
N ASN A 56 8.37 -15.13 6.61
CA ASN A 56 7.08 -15.55 6.08
C ASN A 56 6.51 -14.52 5.11
N GLN A 57 5.80 -15.00 4.09
CA GLN A 57 5.18 -14.16 3.07
C GLN A 57 4.24 -13.11 3.67
N GLU A 58 3.45 -13.44 4.71
CA GLU A 58 2.54 -12.49 5.35
C GLU A 58 3.25 -11.29 6.02
N ASN A 59 4.54 -11.44 6.34
CA ASN A 59 5.39 -10.41 6.93
C ASN A 59 6.09 -9.53 5.89
N VAL A 60 5.90 -9.79 4.59
CA VAL A 60 6.38 -8.94 3.50
C VAL A 60 5.25 -8.03 3.05
N VAL A 61 5.41 -6.73 3.32
CA VAL A 61 4.46 -5.69 2.92
C VAL A 61 5.07 -4.88 1.79
N ILE A 62 4.32 -4.68 0.70
CA ILE A 62 4.79 -3.90 -0.45
C ILE A 62 4.25 -2.47 -0.37
N ASP A 63 5.12 -1.48 -0.55
CA ASP A 63 4.74 -0.09 -0.79
C ASP A 63 4.96 0.23 -2.27
N PRO A 64 3.88 0.52 -3.03
CA PRO A 64 3.99 0.83 -4.43
C PRO A 64 4.48 2.25 -4.67
N LEU A 65 5.03 3.00 -3.70
CA LEU A 65 5.65 4.32 -3.86
C LEU A 65 4.78 5.35 -4.58
N THR A 66 3.75 5.84 -3.88
CA THR A 66 2.81 6.85 -4.40
C THR A 66 3.51 8.16 -4.78
N MET A 67 3.21 8.64 -5.99
CA MET A 67 3.67 9.93 -6.53
C MET A 67 2.52 10.94 -6.57
N ALA A 68 2.83 12.24 -6.58
CA ALA A 68 1.83 13.30 -6.56
C ALA A 68 1.16 13.47 -7.94
N VAL A 69 -0.18 13.57 -7.98
CA VAL A 69 -0.91 13.82 -9.24
C VAL A 69 -0.66 15.22 -9.81
N SER A 70 -0.17 16.15 -8.99
CA SER A 70 0.25 17.48 -9.44
C SER A 70 1.52 17.45 -10.29
N ALA A 71 2.36 16.42 -10.11
CA ALA A 71 3.58 16.23 -10.89
C ALA A 71 3.32 15.39 -12.16
N ASP A 72 2.43 14.39 -12.06
CA ASP A 72 2.01 13.55 -13.19
C ASP A 72 0.55 13.11 -13.02
N GLN A 73 -0.30 13.49 -13.98
CA GLN A 73 -1.72 13.13 -13.98
C GLN A 73 -1.98 11.61 -14.04
N ASN A 74 -1.03 10.83 -14.57
CA ASN A 74 -1.13 9.38 -14.67
C ASN A 74 -0.62 8.66 -13.41
N ALA A 75 -0.01 9.39 -12.46
CA ALA A 75 0.57 8.80 -11.26
C ALA A 75 -0.42 7.90 -10.50
N CYS A 76 -1.67 8.35 -10.35
CA CYS A 76 -2.70 7.56 -9.66
C CYS A 76 -2.96 6.22 -10.35
N LEU A 77 -3.09 6.21 -11.68
CA LEU A 77 -3.41 5.01 -12.45
C LEU A 77 -2.29 3.97 -12.35
N VAL A 78 -1.04 4.41 -12.44
CA VAL A 78 0.14 3.53 -12.28
C VAL A 78 0.12 2.86 -10.90
N ILE A 79 -0.19 3.61 -9.85
CA ILE A 79 -0.21 3.09 -8.48
C ILE A 79 -1.37 2.11 -8.27
N LEU A 80 -2.57 2.46 -8.72
CA LEU A 80 -3.74 1.57 -8.60
C LEU A 80 -3.52 0.25 -9.34
N GLU A 81 -2.94 0.30 -10.54
CA GLU A 81 -2.60 -0.90 -11.30
C GLU A 81 -1.52 -1.73 -10.61
N THR A 82 -0.50 -1.09 -10.03
CA THR A 82 0.53 -1.78 -9.23
C THR A 82 -0.07 -2.50 -8.03
N ILE A 83 -0.98 -1.83 -7.29
CA ILE A 83 -1.70 -2.43 -6.15
C ILE A 83 -2.48 -3.67 -6.61
N ARG A 84 -3.22 -3.53 -7.72
CA ARG A 84 -4.02 -4.63 -8.29
C ARG A 84 -3.15 -5.82 -8.68
N LEU A 85 -2.03 -5.58 -9.38
CA LEU A 85 -1.11 -6.62 -9.82
C LEU A 85 -0.47 -7.36 -8.64
N VAL A 86 0.06 -6.63 -7.64
CA VAL A 86 0.68 -7.23 -6.45
C VAL A 86 -0.36 -8.03 -5.66
N HIS A 87 -1.57 -7.50 -5.50
CA HIS A 87 -2.64 -8.19 -4.79
C HIS A 87 -3.04 -9.49 -5.50
N GLN A 88 -3.28 -9.45 -6.81
CA GLN A 88 -3.79 -10.60 -7.57
C GLN A 88 -2.72 -11.65 -7.86
N LYS A 89 -1.48 -11.24 -8.19
CA LYS A 89 -0.42 -12.17 -8.60
C LYS A 89 0.40 -12.69 -7.42
N LEU A 90 0.61 -11.87 -6.37
CA LEU A 90 1.48 -12.24 -5.24
C LEU A 90 0.71 -12.47 -3.93
N GLY A 91 -0.51 -11.94 -3.80
CA GLY A 91 -1.31 -12.09 -2.57
C GLY A 91 -0.66 -11.45 -1.34
N LEU A 92 0.16 -10.42 -1.54
CA LEU A 92 0.88 -9.75 -0.44
C LEU A 92 0.04 -8.68 0.23
N ASN A 93 0.45 -8.34 1.45
CA ASN A 93 -0.01 -7.12 2.11
C ASN A 93 0.56 -5.90 1.40
N ILE A 94 -0.25 -4.84 1.28
CA ILE A 94 0.11 -3.63 0.55
C ILE A 94 -0.14 -2.44 1.44
N THR A 95 0.90 -1.63 1.62
CA THR A 95 0.85 -0.35 2.33
C THR A 95 1.02 0.79 1.34
N GLN A 96 0.59 1.98 1.75
CA GLN A 96 0.69 3.19 0.95
C GLN A 96 0.41 4.42 1.83
N GLY A 97 1.24 5.46 1.70
CA GLY A 97 0.98 6.77 2.30
C GLY A 97 -0.13 7.52 1.57
N THR A 98 -1.21 7.89 2.26
CA THR A 98 -2.40 8.48 1.60
C THR A 98 -2.23 9.94 1.21
N SER A 99 -1.29 10.67 1.83
CA SER A 99 -1.10 12.11 1.62
C SER A 99 -0.22 12.46 0.42
N ASN A 100 0.61 11.54 -0.08
CA ASN A 100 1.58 11.86 -1.13
C ASN A 100 0.91 12.19 -2.46
N ILE A 101 -0.22 11.54 -2.76
CA ILE A 101 -0.98 11.72 -4.00
C ILE A 101 -1.38 13.19 -4.22
N SER A 102 -1.74 13.90 -3.15
CA SER A 102 -2.35 15.24 -3.19
C SER A 102 -1.36 16.37 -2.95
N PHE A 103 -0.05 16.09 -2.91
CA PHE A 103 0.96 17.10 -2.64
C PHE A 103 0.86 18.26 -3.65
N GLY A 104 0.95 19.50 -3.16
CA GLY A 104 0.86 20.71 -3.99
C GLY A 104 -0.55 21.11 -4.44
N LEU A 105 -1.61 20.40 -4.04
CA LEU A 105 -3.00 20.70 -4.42
C LEU A 105 -3.83 21.23 -3.24
N PRO A 106 -4.87 22.05 -3.50
CA PRO A 106 -5.84 22.44 -2.48
C PRO A 106 -6.79 21.27 -2.13
N ASN A 107 -7.51 21.38 -1.01
CA ASN A 107 -8.54 20.41 -0.59
C ASN A 107 -8.05 18.94 -0.57
N ARG A 108 -6.81 18.75 -0.11
CA ARG A 108 -6.10 17.47 -0.12
C ARG A 108 -6.86 16.31 0.52
N GLU A 109 -7.68 16.58 1.52
CA GLU A 109 -8.45 15.55 2.22
C GLU A 109 -9.45 14.84 1.30
N ILE A 110 -10.11 15.60 0.41
CA ILE A 110 -11.04 15.03 -0.59
C ILE A 110 -10.29 14.12 -1.55
N LEU A 111 -9.11 14.56 -2.03
CA LEU A 111 -8.26 13.76 -2.92
C LEU A 111 -7.73 12.50 -2.23
N ASN A 112 -7.29 12.62 -0.98
CA ASN A 112 -6.80 11.48 -0.19
C ASN A 112 -7.92 10.45 0.03
N ASN A 113 -9.14 10.90 0.30
CA ASN A 113 -10.30 10.02 0.52
C ASN A 113 -10.75 9.33 -0.78
N ALA A 114 -10.75 10.03 -1.91
CA ALA A 114 -11.00 9.42 -3.21
C ALA A 114 -9.93 8.36 -3.53
N PHE A 115 -8.66 8.72 -3.35
CA PHE A 115 -7.53 7.84 -3.63
C PHE A 115 -7.54 6.57 -2.77
N ILE A 116 -7.67 6.70 -1.44
CA ILE A 116 -7.67 5.53 -0.55
C ILE A 116 -8.82 4.57 -0.87
N THR A 117 -10.00 5.09 -1.23
CA THR A 117 -11.15 4.27 -1.62
C THR A 117 -10.84 3.44 -2.87
N LEU A 118 -10.25 4.06 -3.89
CA LEU A 118 -9.80 3.37 -5.11
C LEU A 118 -8.68 2.35 -4.81
N SER A 119 -7.74 2.70 -3.94
CA SER A 119 -6.66 1.80 -3.53
C SER A 119 -7.20 0.56 -2.80
N ILE A 120 -8.16 0.71 -1.88
CA ILE A 120 -8.82 -0.40 -1.16
C ILE A 120 -9.56 -1.32 -2.14
N HIS A 121 -10.25 -0.74 -3.13
CA HIS A 121 -10.92 -1.51 -4.18
C HIS A 121 -9.92 -2.37 -4.98
N ASN A 122 -8.71 -1.85 -5.24
CA ASN A 122 -7.66 -2.58 -5.98
C ASN A 122 -6.86 -3.58 -5.12
N GLY A 123 -7.01 -3.56 -3.79
CA GLY A 123 -6.37 -4.56 -2.90
C GLY A 123 -5.43 -3.99 -1.83
N LEU A 124 -5.43 -2.68 -1.56
CA LEU A 124 -4.69 -2.09 -0.45
C LEU A 124 -5.15 -2.68 0.90
N THR A 125 -4.21 -3.05 1.78
CA THR A 125 -4.53 -3.73 3.04
C THR A 125 -4.17 -2.93 4.29
N CYS A 126 -3.06 -2.17 4.29
CA CYS A 126 -2.57 -1.48 5.50
C CYS A 126 -2.04 -0.06 5.20
N PRO A 127 -2.90 0.93 4.90
CA PRO A 127 -2.48 2.31 4.62
C PRO A 127 -1.78 3.00 5.81
N ILE A 128 -0.83 3.88 5.50
CA ILE A 128 -0.24 4.82 6.47
C ILE A 128 -0.97 6.15 6.36
N ALA A 129 -1.76 6.51 7.38
CA ALA A 129 -2.55 7.75 7.41
C ALA A 129 -2.98 8.13 8.83
N ASN A 130 -3.52 9.35 8.99
CA ASN A 130 -4.14 9.77 10.25
C ASN A 130 -5.51 9.07 10.39
N PRO A 131 -5.69 8.15 11.36
CA PRO A 131 -6.93 7.39 11.53
C PRO A 131 -8.16 8.27 11.74
N GLU A 132 -8.03 9.42 12.41
CA GLU A 132 -9.15 10.34 12.65
C GLU A 132 -9.78 10.85 11.35
N LYS A 133 -9.01 10.88 10.25
CA LYS A 133 -9.45 11.40 8.95
C LYS A 133 -9.97 10.31 8.01
N ILE A 134 -9.47 9.09 8.14
CA ILE A 134 -9.68 8.02 7.16
C ILE A 134 -10.59 6.88 7.64
N VAL A 135 -10.85 6.75 8.94
CA VAL A 135 -11.62 5.60 9.46
C VAL A 135 -13.03 5.54 8.86
N ALA A 136 -13.71 6.68 8.72
CA ALA A 136 -15.02 6.76 8.10
C ALA A 136 -15.00 6.26 6.64
N ILE A 137 -14.01 6.69 5.85
CA ILE A 137 -13.93 6.30 4.43
C ILE A 137 -13.53 4.83 4.26
N ILE A 138 -12.66 4.29 5.12
CA ILE A 138 -12.31 2.87 5.12
C ILE A 138 -13.52 2.00 5.44
N ARG A 139 -14.28 2.33 6.50
CA ARG A 139 -15.47 1.57 6.88
C ARG A 139 -16.54 1.64 5.79
N ALA A 140 -16.72 2.80 5.16
CA ALA A 140 -17.62 2.94 4.01
C ALA A 140 -17.16 2.07 2.83
N ALA A 141 -15.87 2.08 2.48
CA ALA A 141 -15.32 1.26 1.41
C ALA A 141 -15.49 -0.23 1.70
N ASP A 142 -15.17 -0.67 2.92
CA ASP A 142 -15.36 -2.06 3.35
C ASP A 142 -16.82 -2.50 3.25
N LEU A 143 -17.77 -1.68 3.70
CA LEU A 143 -19.20 -1.95 3.56
C LEU A 143 -19.61 -2.09 2.09
N LEU A 144 -19.23 -1.14 1.23
CA LEU A 144 -19.57 -1.17 -0.20
C LEU A 144 -18.93 -2.33 -0.96
N LEU A 145 -17.80 -2.84 -0.48
CA LEU A 145 -17.13 -4.02 -1.02
C LEU A 145 -17.64 -5.34 -0.42
N GLY A 146 -18.68 -5.31 0.42
CA GLY A 146 -19.26 -6.49 1.04
C GLY A 146 -18.42 -7.10 2.17
N ARG A 147 -17.47 -6.34 2.72
CA ARG A 147 -16.55 -6.74 3.81
C ARG A 147 -17.09 -6.37 5.20
N ASP A 148 -18.29 -5.83 5.29
CA ASP A 148 -18.96 -5.51 6.56
C ASP A 148 -20.37 -6.11 6.58
N SER A 149 -20.49 -7.31 7.16
CA SER A 149 -21.76 -8.04 7.23
C SER A 149 -22.78 -7.22 8.02
N TYR A 150 -23.97 -7.04 7.45
CA TYR A 150 -25.07 -6.27 8.06
C TYR A 150 -24.69 -4.82 8.42
N ALA A 151 -23.65 -4.25 7.80
CA ALA A 151 -23.13 -2.92 8.11
C ALA A 151 -22.76 -2.69 9.59
N MET A 152 -22.46 -3.77 10.34
CA MET A 152 -22.22 -3.69 11.79
C MET A 152 -21.09 -2.71 12.11
N ARG A 153 -19.92 -2.86 11.49
CA ARG A 153 -18.76 -2.01 11.76
C ARG A 153 -19.02 -0.55 11.37
N PHE A 154 -19.74 -0.31 10.29
CA PHE A 154 -20.08 1.05 9.86
C PHE A 154 -21.05 1.72 10.83
N VAL A 155 -22.13 1.04 11.21
CA VAL A 155 -23.15 1.58 12.14
C VAL A 155 -22.55 1.83 13.53
N GLU A 156 -21.79 0.87 14.07
CA GLU A 156 -21.14 1.01 15.38
C GLU A 156 -20.22 2.25 15.46
N HIS A 157 -19.51 2.56 14.38
CA HIS A 157 -18.61 3.72 14.35
C HIS A 157 -19.35 5.06 14.57
N TYR A 158 -20.54 5.21 13.98
CA TYR A 158 -21.34 6.43 14.12
C TYR A 158 -22.22 6.44 15.37
N GLN A 159 -22.62 5.27 15.87
CA GLN A 159 -23.36 5.18 17.13
C GLN A 159 -22.48 5.40 18.35
N SER A 160 -21.22 4.97 18.31
CA SER A 160 -20.24 5.17 19.41
C SER A 160 -19.70 6.60 19.49
N SER A 161 -20.05 7.46 18.53
CA SER A 161 -19.63 8.87 18.45
C SER A 161 -20.72 9.84 18.91
N LEU A 162 -21.87 9.33 19.36
CA LEU A 162 -22.98 10.05 20.00
C LEU A 162 -22.91 9.85 21.52
#